data_AF-A0A7K2X663-F1
#
_entry.id   AF-A0A7K2X663-F1
#
_cell.length_a   1.000
_cell.length_b   1.000
_cell.length_c   1.000
_cell.angle_alpha   90.00
_cell.angle_beta   90.00
_cell.angle_gamma   90.00
#
_symmetry.space_group_name_H-M   'P 1'
#
loop_
_entity.id
_entity.type
_entity.pdbx_description
1 polymer ?
#
loop_
_entity_poly.entity_id
_entity_poly.type
_entity_poly.pdbx_seq_one_letter_code
_entity_poly.pdbx_strand_id
1 'polypeptide(L)'
;LRPREVAVLTALAAPSVAGLALVAERASYPLLGFDLDLLALTVPHFHFAGFAAALVAGLVCRASEDGPTARFAALSVPAGTLLVLIGYFVDDWAELAGAVVLTAGMAAVAVLTLRERRDLAADGPTRALLAVSALVLVVTMLLALDWALGEATGLPHLDLTWMAATHGLGNALGFAVCA
;
A
#
# COMPACT_ATOMS: atom_id res chain seq x y z
N LEU A 1 10.08 -5.44 -18.43
CA LEU A 1 10.57 -5.21 -17.06
C LEU A 1 10.29 -6.46 -16.24
N ARG A 2 11.22 -6.90 -15.40
CA ARG A 2 10.99 -8.00 -14.44
C ARG A 2 9.99 -7.53 -13.37
N PRO A 3 9.18 -8.42 -12.76
CA PRO A 3 8.22 -8.05 -11.71
C PRO A 3 8.81 -7.17 -10.60
N ARG A 4 9.97 -7.55 -10.06
CA ARG A 4 10.69 -6.76 -9.06
C ARG A 4 11.10 -5.36 -9.53
N GLU A 5 11.42 -5.20 -10.82
CA GLU A 5 11.81 -3.91 -11.39
C GLU A 5 10.59 -2.99 -11.50
N VAL A 6 9.42 -3.52 -11.84
CA VAL A 6 8.16 -2.76 -11.85
C VAL A 6 7.85 -2.23 -10.46
N ALA A 7 7.95 -3.09 -9.43
CA ALA A 7 7.75 -2.71 -8.04
C ALA A 7 8.73 -1.62 -7.58
N VAL A 8 10.03 -1.79 -7.84
CA VAL A 8 11.04 -0.79 -7.44
C VAL A 8 10.90 0.52 -8.21
N LEU A 9 10.60 0.50 -9.51
CA LEU A 9 10.37 1.72 -10.29
C LEU A 9 9.14 2.48 -9.79
N THR A 10 8.07 1.76 -9.43
CA THR A 10 6.89 2.36 -8.79
C THR A 10 7.27 3.03 -7.49
N ALA A 11 8.06 2.33 -6.65
CA ALA A 11 8.53 2.89 -5.40
C ALA A 11 9.37 4.16 -5.58
N LEU A 12 10.23 4.21 -6.58
CA LEU A 12 11.06 5.39 -6.83
C LEU A 12 10.28 6.59 -7.37
N ALA A 13 9.20 6.35 -8.13
CA ALA A 13 8.37 7.41 -8.70
C ALA A 13 7.30 7.95 -7.74
N ALA A 14 6.76 7.10 -6.86
CA ALA A 14 5.62 7.42 -6.02
C ALA A 14 5.82 8.62 -5.07
N PRO A 15 6.99 8.83 -4.42
CA PRO A 15 7.21 9.99 -3.57
C PRO A 15 7.11 11.32 -4.33
N SER A 16 7.46 11.36 -5.61
CA SER A 16 7.29 12.56 -6.43
C SER A 16 5.82 12.88 -6.68
N VAL A 17 4.99 11.86 -6.95
CA VAL A 17 3.53 12.02 -7.08
C VAL A 17 2.94 12.52 -5.77
N ALA A 18 3.30 11.88 -4.66
CA ALA A 18 2.81 12.26 -3.34
C ALA A 18 3.25 13.68 -2.93
N GLY A 19 4.50 14.04 -3.22
CA GLY A 19 5.04 15.37 -2.94
C GLY A 19 4.37 16.47 -3.76
N LEU A 20 4.12 16.23 -5.06
CA LEU A 20 3.39 17.17 -5.91
C LEU A 20 1.95 17.34 -5.43
N ALA A 21 1.27 16.24 -5.07
CA ALA A 21 -0.08 16.30 -4.52
C ALA A 21 -0.12 17.09 -3.20
N LEU A 22 0.83 16.86 -2.30
CA LEU A 22 0.92 17.58 -1.03
C LEU A 22 1.14 19.07 -1.22
N VAL A 23 2.06 19.46 -2.11
CA VAL A 23 2.32 20.89 -2.40
C VAL A 23 1.08 21.55 -2.99
N ALA A 24 0.42 20.91 -3.94
CA ALA A 24 -0.79 21.43 -4.57
C ALA A 24 -1.93 21.59 -3.56
N GLU A 25 -2.16 20.57 -2.73
CA GLU A 25 -3.21 20.59 -1.72
C GLU A 25 -2.95 21.65 -0.63
N ARG A 26 -1.72 21.77 -0.12
CA ARG A 26 -1.33 22.84 0.82
C ARG A 26 -1.42 24.23 0.20
N ALA A 27 -1.28 24.35 -1.11
CA ALA A 27 -1.47 25.59 -1.86
C ALA A 27 -2.95 25.87 -2.22
N SER A 28 -3.89 25.01 -1.82
CA SER A 28 -5.30 25.08 -2.21
C SER A 28 -5.48 25.11 -3.74
N TYR A 29 -4.62 24.40 -4.47
CA TYR A 29 -4.60 24.35 -5.93
C TYR A 29 -5.03 22.97 -6.44
N PRO A 30 -6.21 22.83 -7.07
CA PRO A 30 -6.60 21.61 -7.77
C PRO A 30 -5.58 21.27 -8.86
N LEU A 31 -5.13 20.02 -8.92
CA LEU A 31 -4.05 19.60 -9.81
C LEU A 31 -4.48 18.38 -10.62
N LEU A 32 -4.31 18.45 -11.95
CA LEU A 32 -4.55 17.33 -12.88
C LEU A 32 -5.97 16.72 -12.79
N GLY A 33 -6.97 17.52 -12.43
CA GLY A 33 -8.36 17.07 -12.28
C GLY A 33 -8.71 16.52 -10.90
N PHE A 34 -7.76 16.48 -9.97
CA PHE A 34 -8.01 16.17 -8.55
C PHE A 34 -8.44 17.44 -7.81
N ASP A 35 -9.52 17.34 -7.05
CA ASP A 35 -9.86 18.32 -6.03
C ASP A 35 -8.95 18.17 -4.78
N LEU A 36 -9.16 19.03 -3.79
CA LEU A 36 -8.30 19.05 -2.60
C LEU A 36 -8.43 17.78 -1.75
N ASP A 37 -9.61 17.18 -1.70
CA ASP A 37 -9.85 15.96 -0.91
C ASP A 37 -9.17 14.75 -1.55
N LEU A 38 -9.29 14.60 -2.88
CA LEU A 38 -8.59 13.56 -3.62
C LEU A 38 -7.07 13.76 -3.60
N LEU A 39 -6.57 15.01 -3.66
CA LEU A 39 -5.15 15.27 -3.47
C LEU A 39 -4.69 14.88 -2.06
N ALA A 40 -5.47 15.21 -1.02
CA ALA A 40 -5.16 14.85 0.35
C ALA A 40 -5.12 13.31 0.54
N LEU A 41 -6.00 12.56 -0.12
CA LEU A 41 -5.98 11.08 -0.15
C LEU A 41 -4.80 10.52 -0.94
N THR A 42 -4.39 11.19 -2.02
CA THR A 42 -3.26 10.78 -2.87
C THR A 42 -1.95 10.79 -2.10
N VAL A 43 -1.75 11.75 -1.18
CA VAL A 43 -0.52 11.86 -0.38
C VAL A 43 -0.20 10.58 0.40
N PRO A 44 -1.04 10.10 1.35
CA PRO A 44 -0.75 8.87 2.08
C PRO A 44 -0.75 7.64 1.16
N HIS A 45 -1.62 7.59 0.14
CA HIS A 45 -1.71 6.45 -0.76
C HIS A 45 -0.39 6.22 -1.53
N PHE A 46 0.22 7.28 -2.05
CA PHE A 46 1.50 7.17 -2.77
C PHE A 46 2.71 7.05 -1.85
N HIS A 47 2.70 7.58 -0.62
CA HIS A 47 3.78 7.33 0.35
C HIS A 47 3.79 5.88 0.86
N PHE A 48 2.62 5.30 1.16
CA PHE A 48 2.56 3.98 1.77
C PHE A 48 2.35 2.87 0.73
N ALA A 49 1.30 2.94 -0.09
CA ALA A 49 1.05 1.91 -1.10
C ALA A 49 1.97 2.06 -2.32
N GLY A 50 2.17 3.30 -2.79
CA GLY A 50 3.04 3.57 -3.94
C GLY A 50 4.53 3.38 -3.64
N PHE A 51 5.01 3.85 -2.48
CA PHE A 51 6.42 3.79 -2.12
C PHE A 51 6.75 2.60 -1.21
N ALA A 52 6.35 2.63 0.06
CA ALA A 52 6.80 1.63 1.04
C ALA A 52 6.40 0.21 0.63
N ALA A 53 5.13 -0.01 0.28
CA ALA A 53 4.61 -1.30 -0.13
C ALA A 53 5.27 -1.83 -1.42
N ALA A 54 5.39 -1.00 -2.45
CA ALA A 54 6.05 -1.40 -3.69
C ALA A 54 7.54 -1.70 -3.48
N LEU A 55 8.24 -0.93 -2.63
CA LEU A 55 9.62 -1.20 -2.27
C LEU A 55 9.76 -2.55 -1.58
N VAL A 56 8.98 -2.80 -0.52
CA VAL A 56 9.00 -4.05 0.22
C VAL A 56 8.63 -5.23 -0.69
N ALA A 57 7.62 -5.09 -1.54
CA ALA A 57 7.25 -6.11 -2.51
C ALA A 57 8.40 -6.45 -3.47
N GLY A 58 9.14 -5.44 -3.96
CA GLY A 58 10.33 -5.65 -4.80
C GLY A 58 11.49 -6.33 -4.06
N LEU A 59 11.75 -5.93 -2.80
CA LEU A 59 12.80 -6.50 -1.96
C LEU A 59 12.52 -7.98 -1.62
N VAL A 60 11.28 -8.27 -1.21
CA VAL A 60 10.84 -9.63 -0.88
C VAL A 60 10.78 -10.50 -2.14
N CYS A 61 10.38 -9.95 -3.29
CA CYS A 61 10.44 -10.67 -4.57
C CYS A 61 11.87 -11.10 -4.91
N ARG A 62 12.85 -10.25 -4.64
CA ARG A 62 14.27 -10.57 -4.82
C ARG A 62 14.76 -11.62 -3.81
N ALA A 63 14.35 -11.52 -2.54
CA ALA A 63 14.73 -12.47 -1.49
C ALA A 63 14.22 -13.88 -1.78
N SER A 64 12.98 -14.00 -2.26
CA SER A 64 12.35 -15.27 -2.60
C SER A 64 12.64 -15.75 -4.04
N GLU A 65 13.78 -15.35 -4.60
CA GLU A 65 14.29 -15.77 -5.92
C GLU A 65 13.28 -15.64 -7.07
N ASP A 66 12.45 -14.59 -7.05
CA ASP A 66 11.40 -14.35 -8.03
C ASP A 66 10.41 -15.55 -8.15
N GLY A 67 10.08 -16.22 -7.04
CA GLY A 67 9.05 -17.26 -6.99
C GLY A 67 7.64 -16.75 -7.38
N PRO A 68 6.68 -17.63 -7.71
CA PRO A 68 5.37 -17.22 -8.24
C PRO A 68 4.60 -16.24 -7.33
N THR A 69 4.55 -16.49 -6.02
CA THR A 69 3.91 -15.60 -5.03
C THR A 69 4.63 -14.25 -4.93
N ALA A 70 5.96 -14.26 -5.04
CA ALA A 70 6.80 -13.07 -5.03
C ALA A 70 6.55 -12.19 -6.27
N ARG A 71 6.48 -12.80 -7.46
CA ARG A 71 6.14 -12.10 -8.70
C ARG A 71 4.72 -11.55 -8.67
N PHE A 72 3.77 -12.31 -8.13
CA PHE A 72 2.41 -11.85 -7.94
C PHE A 72 2.40 -10.59 -7.08
N ALA A 73 2.99 -10.63 -5.88
CA ALA A 73 3.10 -9.46 -5.00
C ALA A 73 3.74 -8.24 -5.70
N ALA A 74 4.86 -8.44 -6.40
CA ALA A 74 5.58 -7.37 -7.08
C ALA A 74 4.82 -6.72 -8.26
N LEU A 75 3.81 -7.40 -8.80
CA LEU A 75 2.94 -6.84 -9.85
C LEU A 75 1.62 -6.31 -9.29
N SER A 76 1.00 -7.06 -8.37
CA SER A 76 -0.32 -6.72 -7.83
C SER A 76 -0.29 -5.52 -6.90
N VAL A 77 0.83 -5.25 -6.21
CA VAL A 77 0.94 -4.04 -5.37
C VAL A 77 0.92 -2.76 -6.22
N PRO A 78 1.83 -2.56 -7.19
CA PRO A 78 1.72 -1.42 -8.12
C PRO A 78 0.40 -1.35 -8.87
N ALA A 79 -0.10 -2.49 -9.36
CA ALA A 79 -1.36 -2.53 -10.10
C ALA A 79 -2.55 -2.15 -9.21
N GLY A 80 -2.61 -2.65 -7.98
CA GLY A 80 -3.65 -2.33 -7.01
C GLY A 80 -3.64 -0.85 -6.64
N THR A 81 -2.46 -0.26 -6.37
CA THR A 81 -2.33 1.19 -6.14
C THR A 81 -2.84 2.01 -7.32
N LEU A 82 -2.50 1.62 -8.55
CA LEU A 82 -2.98 2.32 -9.74
C LEU A 82 -4.49 2.15 -9.94
N LEU A 83 -5.03 0.95 -9.68
CA LEU A 83 -6.47 0.69 -9.78
C LEU A 83 -7.28 1.48 -8.75
N VAL A 84 -6.81 1.59 -7.51
CA VAL A 84 -7.46 2.45 -6.49
C VAL A 84 -7.45 3.91 -6.95
N LEU A 85 -6.31 4.40 -7.46
CA LEU A 85 -6.24 5.76 -8.00
C LEU A 85 -7.23 5.98 -9.14
N ILE A 86 -7.37 5.01 -10.05
CA ILE A 86 -8.38 5.07 -11.13
C ILE A 86 -9.79 5.05 -10.54
N GLY A 87 -10.03 4.25 -9.51
CA GLY A 87 -11.30 4.14 -8.79
C GLY A 87 -11.82 5.49 -8.31
N TYR A 88 -10.94 6.35 -7.76
CA TYR A 88 -11.29 7.72 -7.35
C TYR A 88 -11.96 8.56 -8.45
N PHE A 89 -11.77 8.23 -9.73
CA PHE A 89 -12.37 8.94 -10.87
C PHE A 89 -13.55 8.23 -11.52
N VAL A 90 -13.76 6.95 -11.21
CA VAL A 90 -14.73 6.11 -11.90
C VAL A 90 -15.95 5.88 -11.03
N ASP A 91 -15.80 5.06 -9.98
CA ASP A 91 -16.83 4.75 -9.00
C ASP A 91 -16.22 3.92 -7.84
N ASP A 92 -17.01 3.76 -6.77
CA ASP A 92 -16.62 3.06 -5.54
C ASP A 92 -16.40 1.54 -5.77
N TRP A 93 -17.03 0.96 -6.80
CA TRP A 93 -16.83 -0.46 -7.13
C TRP A 93 -15.47 -0.70 -7.79
N ALA A 94 -15.03 0.22 -8.65
CA ALA A 94 -13.69 0.22 -9.22
C ALA A 94 -12.63 0.41 -8.13
N GLU A 95 -12.90 1.30 -7.16
CA GLU A 95 -12.04 1.45 -5.98
C GLU A 95 -11.95 0.16 -5.18
N LEU A 96 -13.09 -0.48 -4.88
CA LEU A 96 -13.13 -1.78 -4.18
C LEU A 96 -12.35 -2.87 -4.94
N ALA A 97 -12.47 -2.92 -6.26
CA ALA A 97 -11.70 -3.88 -7.07
C ALA A 97 -10.19 -3.62 -6.94
N GLY A 98 -9.76 -2.35 -6.97
CA GLY A 98 -8.37 -1.96 -6.73
C GLY A 98 -7.90 -2.35 -5.32
N ALA A 99 -8.72 -2.09 -4.31
CA ALA A 99 -8.45 -2.44 -2.92
C ALA A 99 -8.27 -3.96 -2.75
N VAL A 100 -9.13 -4.79 -3.36
CA VAL A 100 -9.00 -6.25 -3.35
C VAL A 100 -7.68 -6.72 -3.98
N VAL A 101 -7.31 -6.17 -5.14
CA VAL A 101 -6.04 -6.51 -5.81
C VAL A 101 -4.84 -6.12 -4.94
N LEU A 102 -4.86 -4.91 -4.38
CA LEU A 102 -3.81 -4.42 -3.49
C LEU A 102 -3.71 -5.28 -2.24
N THR A 103 -4.82 -5.59 -1.57
CA THR A 103 -4.85 -6.44 -0.38
C THR A 103 -4.33 -7.84 -0.67
N ALA A 104 -4.69 -8.45 -1.80
CA ALA A 104 -4.14 -9.75 -2.17
C ALA A 104 -2.61 -9.69 -2.34
N GLY A 105 -2.10 -8.63 -2.97
CA GLY A 105 -0.67 -8.37 -3.08
C GLY A 105 0.02 -8.20 -1.73
N MET A 106 -0.55 -7.39 -0.86
CA MET A 106 -0.01 -7.13 0.47
C MET A 106 -0.10 -8.36 1.39
N ALA A 107 -1.12 -9.21 1.25
CA ALA A 107 -1.18 -10.50 1.93
C ALA A 107 -0.04 -11.42 1.48
N ALA A 108 0.28 -11.44 0.18
CA ALA A 108 1.44 -12.17 -0.34
C ALA A 108 2.76 -11.60 0.21
N VAL A 109 2.92 -10.27 0.27
CA VAL A 109 4.07 -9.61 0.93
C VAL A 109 4.18 -10.06 2.38
N ALA A 110 3.10 -9.98 3.17
CA ALA A 110 3.12 -10.38 4.58
C ALA A 110 3.55 -11.84 4.77
N VAL A 111 2.99 -12.77 3.98
CA VAL A 111 3.34 -14.20 4.04
C VAL A 111 4.82 -14.41 3.71
N LEU A 112 5.32 -13.76 2.67
CA LEU A 112 6.72 -13.90 2.26
C LEU A 112 7.66 -13.27 3.30
N THR A 113 7.38 -12.07 3.80
CA THR A 113 8.16 -11.44 4.90
C THR A 113 8.23 -12.34 6.13
N LEU A 114 7.12 -12.98 6.53
CA LEU A 114 7.10 -13.91 7.65
C LEU A 114 7.87 -15.21 7.42
N ARG A 115 8.06 -15.62 6.16
CA ARG A 115 8.90 -16.76 5.76
C ARG A 115 10.37 -16.35 5.75
N GLU A 116 10.72 -15.33 4.96
CA GLU A 116 12.08 -14.85 4.78
C GLU A 116 12.74 -14.45 6.12
N ARG A 117 11.99 -13.83 7.04
CA ARG A 117 12.52 -13.48 8.37
C ARG A 117 13.03 -14.68 9.19
N ARG A 118 12.56 -15.91 8.91
CA ARG A 118 12.98 -17.12 9.64
C ARG A 118 14.37 -17.54 9.21
N ASP A 119 14.66 -17.41 7.93
CA ASP A 119 15.92 -17.83 7.32
C ASP A 119 16.95 -16.69 7.28
N LEU A 120 16.51 -15.44 7.49
CA LEU A 120 17.38 -14.28 7.58
C LEU A 120 18.35 -14.38 8.75
N ALA A 121 19.66 -14.28 8.48
CA ALA A 121 20.72 -14.18 9.49
C ALA A 121 20.71 -12.80 10.18
N ALA A 122 19.65 -12.51 10.94
CA ALA A 122 19.44 -11.26 11.66
C ALA A 122 19.25 -11.48 13.17
N ASP A 123 19.49 -10.43 13.94
CA ASP A 123 19.28 -10.36 15.38
C ASP A 123 17.78 -10.38 15.76
N GLY A 124 17.50 -10.67 17.03
CA GLY A 124 16.13 -10.79 17.55
C GLY A 124 15.24 -9.56 17.26
N PRO A 125 15.70 -8.33 17.56
CA PRO A 125 14.97 -7.10 17.25
C PRO A 125 14.57 -6.97 15.77
N THR A 126 15.48 -7.18 14.82
CA THR A 126 15.17 -7.12 13.38
C THR A 126 14.09 -8.11 12.98
N ARG A 127 14.17 -9.36 13.46
CA ARG A 127 13.14 -10.39 13.20
C ARG A 127 11.79 -10.03 13.81
N ALA A 128 11.78 -9.33 14.95
CA ALA A 128 10.58 -8.85 15.60
C ALA A 128 9.95 -7.69 14.82
N LEU A 129 10.75 -6.73 14.35
CA LEU A 129 10.28 -5.62 13.50
C LEU A 129 9.64 -6.14 12.21
N LEU A 130 10.29 -7.06 11.49
CA LEU A 130 9.71 -7.68 10.30
C LEU A 130 8.40 -8.45 10.60
N ALA A 131 8.29 -9.02 11.80
CA ALA A 131 7.04 -9.65 12.27
C ALA A 131 5.93 -8.61 12.44
N VAL A 132 6.24 -7.53 13.16
CA VAL A 132 5.30 -6.43 13.42
C VAL A 132 4.85 -5.84 12.09
N SER A 133 5.78 -5.58 11.18
CA SER A 133 5.49 -5.09 9.83
C SER A 133 4.49 -5.97 9.10
N ALA A 134 4.74 -7.27 9.01
CA ALA A 134 3.86 -8.19 8.30
C ALA A 134 2.49 -8.35 8.98
N LEU A 135 2.44 -8.36 10.33
CA LEU A 135 1.18 -8.53 11.06
C LEU A 135 0.31 -7.27 11.01
N VAL A 136 0.90 -6.09 11.22
CA VAL A 136 0.20 -4.81 11.10
C VAL A 136 -0.31 -4.64 9.68
N LEU A 137 0.48 -5.00 8.67
CA LEU A 137 0.05 -4.95 7.28
C LEU A 137 -1.24 -5.75 7.03
N VAL A 138 -1.37 -6.96 7.58
CA VAL A 138 -2.61 -7.73 7.43
C VAL A 138 -3.79 -6.97 8.05
N VAL A 139 -3.62 -6.43 9.25
CA VAL A 139 -4.67 -5.67 9.94
C VAL A 139 -5.07 -4.42 9.15
N THR A 140 -4.11 -3.63 8.66
CA THR A 140 -4.40 -2.40 7.92
C THR A 140 -5.08 -2.70 6.59
N MET A 141 -4.73 -3.81 5.91
CA MET A 141 -5.40 -4.19 4.68
C MET A 141 -6.84 -4.69 4.90
N LEU A 142 -7.14 -5.34 6.02
CA LEU A 142 -8.51 -5.68 6.38
C LEU A 142 -9.36 -4.42 6.64
N LEU A 143 -8.80 -3.40 7.29
CA LEU A 143 -9.46 -2.10 7.46
C LEU A 143 -9.74 -1.42 6.11
N ALA A 144 -8.80 -1.50 5.16
CA ALA A 144 -8.99 -0.95 3.82
C ALA A 144 -10.12 -1.66 3.05
N LEU A 145 -10.20 -2.99 3.15
CA LEU A 145 -11.29 -3.75 2.53
C LEU A 145 -12.65 -3.46 3.17
N ASP A 146 -12.70 -3.37 4.49
CA ASP A 146 -13.92 -3.01 5.24
C ASP A 146 -14.43 -1.64 4.79
N TRP A 147 -13.53 -0.66 4.70
CA TRP A 147 -13.84 0.68 4.23
C TRP A 147 -14.35 0.70 2.78
N ALA A 148 -13.59 0.12 1.85
CA ALA A 148 -13.96 0.13 0.44
C ALA A 148 -15.26 -0.66 0.16
N LEU A 149 -15.49 -1.73 0.92
CA LEU A 149 -16.76 -2.46 0.86
C LEU A 149 -17.91 -1.61 1.40
N GLY A 150 -17.68 -0.90 2.50
CA GLY A 150 -18.62 0.04 3.09
C GLY A 150 -19.04 1.12 2.11
N GLU A 151 -18.10 1.75 1.42
CA GLU A 151 -18.37 2.79 0.42
C GLU A 151 -19.19 2.22 -0.75
N ALA A 152 -18.76 1.08 -1.33
CA ALA A 152 -19.43 0.49 -2.48
C ALA A 152 -20.84 -0.06 -2.19
N THR A 153 -21.17 -0.39 -0.93
CA THR A 153 -22.43 -1.06 -0.55
C THR A 153 -23.33 -0.24 0.37
N GLY A 154 -22.84 0.87 0.93
CA GLY A 154 -23.51 1.64 1.98
C GLY A 154 -23.55 0.95 3.35
N LEU A 155 -22.75 -0.11 3.56
CA LEU A 155 -22.61 -0.75 4.87
C LEU A 155 -21.87 0.17 5.85
N PRO A 156 -22.17 0.10 7.16
CA PRO A 156 -21.44 0.86 8.17
C PRO A 156 -19.94 0.54 8.13
N HIS A 157 -19.12 1.56 8.08
CA HIS A 157 -17.67 1.48 8.04
C HIS A 157 -17.06 2.66 8.82
N LEU A 158 -15.74 2.63 9.03
CA LEU A 158 -15.02 3.72 9.72
C LEU A 158 -15.03 5.00 8.88
N ASP A 159 -15.24 6.15 9.51
CA ASP A 159 -15.06 7.43 8.82
C ASP A 159 -13.58 7.67 8.44
N LEU A 160 -13.35 8.66 7.58
CA LEU A 160 -12.01 9.01 7.10
C LEU A 160 -11.04 9.40 8.23
N THR A 161 -11.54 10.00 9.31
CA THR A 161 -10.70 10.40 10.45
C THR A 161 -10.15 9.15 11.15
N TRP A 162 -11.00 8.16 11.39
CA TRP A 162 -10.61 6.89 11.98
C TRP A 162 -9.76 6.04 11.05
N MET A 163 -10.03 6.06 9.74
CA MET A 163 -9.16 5.41 8.76
C MET A 163 -7.75 6.00 8.78
N ALA A 164 -7.62 7.33 8.80
CA ALA A 164 -6.31 7.97 8.92
C ALA A 164 -5.60 7.58 10.23
N ALA A 165 -6.32 7.58 11.36
CA ALA A 165 -5.77 7.28 12.68
C ALA A 165 -5.38 5.79 12.87
N THR A 166 -6.05 4.86 12.19
CA THR A 166 -5.83 3.42 12.35
C THR A 166 -5.08 2.82 11.17
N HIS A 167 -5.70 2.78 9.99
CA HIS A 167 -5.10 2.29 8.77
C HIS A 167 -3.88 3.12 8.35
N GLY A 168 -4.01 4.45 8.32
CA GLY A 168 -2.92 5.36 7.93
C GLY A 168 -1.72 5.25 8.87
N LEU A 169 -1.93 5.47 10.17
CA LEU A 169 -0.86 5.41 11.17
C LEU A 169 -0.26 3.99 11.31
N GLY A 170 -1.09 2.96 11.21
CA GLY A 170 -0.65 1.57 11.21
C GLY A 170 0.28 1.27 10.03
N ASN A 171 -0.06 1.76 8.83
CA ASN A 171 0.81 1.61 7.67
C ASN A 171 2.11 2.41 7.81
N ALA A 172 2.06 3.61 8.39
CA ALA A 172 3.22 4.46 8.58
C ALA A 172 4.22 3.86 9.59
N LEU A 173 3.76 3.59 10.81
CA LEU A 173 4.63 3.21 11.93
C LEU A 173 4.81 1.72 12.05
N GLY A 174 3.73 0.96 11.87
CA GLY A 174 3.76 -0.48 12.09
C GLY A 174 4.24 -1.26 10.87
N PHE A 175 3.79 -0.89 9.67
CA PHE A 175 4.26 -1.52 8.43
C PHE A 175 5.58 -0.92 7.93
N ALA A 176 5.58 0.36 7.55
CA ALA A 176 6.69 0.94 6.79
C ALA A 176 7.97 1.14 7.62
N VAL A 177 7.88 1.63 8.85
CA VAL A 177 9.06 1.83 9.72
C VAL A 177 9.64 0.51 10.24
N CYS A 178 8.82 -0.53 10.40
CA CYS A 178 9.28 -1.84 10.87
C CYS A 178 9.74 -2.81 9.76
N ALA A 179 9.53 -2.47 8.48
CA ALA A 179 9.93 -3.28 7.33
C ALA A 179 11.41 -3.10 6.99
#